data_AF-A0A6J6C4M3-F1
#
_entry.id   AF-A0A6J6C4M3-F1
#
_cell.length_a   1.000
_cell.length_b   1.000
_cell.length_c   1.000
_cell.angle_alpha   90.00
_cell.angle_beta   90.00
_cell.angle_gamma   90.00
#
_symmetry.space_group_name_H-M   'P 1'
#
loop_
_entity.id
_entity.type
_entity.pdbx_description
1 polymer ?
#
loop_
_entity_poly.entity_id
_entity_poly.type
_entity_poly.pdbx_seq_one_letter_code
_entity_poly.pdbx_strand_id
1 'polypeptide(L)' 'MQSAISKFDPEGVPVPYLMSGGTDNKALSDLGIIGYGFSPVKLPPELDFFALFHGVDERIPIDGLKFGVKVLNEFLQNS' A
#
# COMPACT_ATOMS: atom_id res chain seq x y z
N MET A 1 10.05 -1.30 -5.92
CA MET A 1 9.19 -1.20 -4.72
C MET A 1 9.98 -1.34 -3.42
N GLN A 2 10.65 -2.48 -3.16
CA GLN A 2 11.42 -2.69 -1.93
C GLN A 2 12.46 -1.58 -1.66
N SER A 3 13.28 -1.24 -2.65
CA SER A 3 14.27 -0.15 -2.55
C SER A 3 13.64 1.19 -2.12
N ALA A 4 12.51 1.56 -2.76
CA ALA A 4 11.79 2.78 -2.43
C ALA A 4 11.27 2.77 -0.99
N ILE A 5 10.75 1.64 -0.49
CA ILE A 5 10.31 1.52 0.91
C ILE A 5 11.51 1.68 1.85
N SER A 6 12.60 0.93 1.63
CA SER A 6 13.79 0.97 2.49
C SER A 6 14.45 2.35 2.57
N LYS A 7 14.30 3.20 1.54
CA LYS A 7 14.78 4.59 1.55
C LYS A 7 14.09 5.46 2.59
N PHE A 8 12.80 5.25 2.85
CA PHE A 8 12.01 6.05 3.80
C PHE A 8 11.71 5.32 5.10
N ASP A 9 11.79 4.00 5.12
CA ASP A 9 11.62 3.14 6.28
C ASP A 9 12.57 1.93 6.19
N PRO A 10 13.80 2.02 6.74
CA PRO A 10 14.77 0.94 6.69
C PRO A 10 14.30 -0.38 7.33
N GLU A 11 13.33 -0.32 8.24
CA GLU A 11 12.73 -1.48 8.90
C GLU A 11 11.47 -1.97 8.16
N GLY A 12 10.99 -1.23 7.15
CA GLY A 12 9.83 -1.54 6.33
C GLY A 12 10.08 -2.69 5.35
N VAL A 13 10.01 -3.93 5.82
CA VAL A 13 10.16 -5.13 4.97
C VAL A 13 8.84 -5.47 4.28
N PRO A 14 8.78 -5.51 2.93
CA PRO A 14 7.58 -5.97 2.22
C PRO A 14 7.32 -7.45 2.47
N VAL A 15 6.07 -7.81 2.81
CA VAL A 15 5.65 -9.20 3.01
C VAL A 15 4.55 -9.59 2.02
N PRO A 16 4.55 -10.82 1.49
CA PRO A 16 3.44 -11.31 0.67
C PRO A 16 2.14 -11.30 1.47
N TYR A 17 1.10 -10.65 0.93
CA TYR A 17 -0.22 -10.58 1.52
C TYR A 17 -1.27 -10.81 0.44
N LEU A 18 -2.24 -11.68 0.73
CA LEU A 18 -3.41 -11.89 -0.12
C LEU A 18 -4.56 -11.03 0.40
N MET A 19 -4.95 -10.02 -0.38
CA MET A 19 -6.11 -9.19 -0.08
C MET A 19 -7.39 -10.00 -0.26
N SER A 20 -8.26 -10.00 0.75
CA SER A 20 -9.54 -10.72 0.73
C SER A 20 -10.62 -10.02 -0.10
N GLY A 21 -10.50 -8.70 -0.29
CA GLY A 21 -11.38 -7.92 -1.15
C GLY A 21 -11.10 -8.15 -2.64
N GLY A 22 -12.14 -8.00 -3.47
CA GLY A 22 -11.98 -8.01 -4.93
C GLY A 22 -11.29 -6.74 -5.42
N THR A 23 -10.27 -6.89 -6.25
CA THR A 23 -9.57 -5.77 -6.90
C THR A 23 -9.76 -5.81 -8.42
N ASP A 24 -9.47 -4.70 -9.08
CA ASP A 24 -9.34 -4.61 -10.54
C ASP A 24 -8.36 -5.64 -11.12
N ASN A 25 -7.32 -6.00 -10.35
CA ASN A 25 -6.33 -7.00 -10.72
C ASN A 25 -6.94 -8.37 -11.05
N LYS A 26 -8.14 -8.70 -10.51
CA LYS A 26 -8.87 -9.91 -10.89
C LYS A 26 -9.17 -9.94 -12.39
N ALA A 27 -9.72 -8.86 -12.93
CA ALA A 27 -10.06 -8.76 -14.35
C ALA A 27 -8.81 -8.58 -15.22
N LEU A 28 -7.79 -7.85 -14.72
CA LEU A 28 -6.52 -7.68 -15.44
C LEU A 28 -5.76 -9.01 -15.58
N SER A 29 -5.85 -9.88 -14.58
CA SER A 29 -5.26 -11.21 -14.62
C SER A 29 -5.82 -12.08 -15.75
N ASP A 30 -7.12 -11.96 -16.08
CA ASP A 30 -7.73 -12.70 -17.20
C ASP A 30 -7.15 -12.28 -18.56
N LEU A 31 -6.59 -11.07 -18.64
CA LEU A 31 -5.86 -10.55 -19.80
C LEU A 31 -4.37 -10.92 -19.80
N GLY A 32 -3.90 -11.68 -18.80
CA GLY A 32 -2.49 -12.05 -18.64
C GLY A 32 -1.61 -10.95 -18.04
N ILE A 33 -2.19 -9.90 -17.48
CA ILE A 33 -1.44 -8.82 -16.82
C ILE A 33 -1.15 -9.22 -15.37
N ILE A 34 0.14 -9.29 -15.04
CA ILE A 34 0.59 -9.56 -13.66
C ILE A 34 0.65 -8.23 -12.90
N GLY A 35 -0.32 -8.00 -12.02
CA GLY A 35 -0.31 -6.86 -11.11
C GLY A 35 -0.14 -7.25 -9.64
N TYR A 36 0.37 -6.31 -8.86
CA TYR A 36 0.48 -6.40 -7.40
C TYR A 36 -0.16 -5.16 -6.78
N GLY A 37 -0.95 -5.35 -5.74
CA GLY A 37 -1.54 -4.24 -4.99
C GLY A 37 -0.45 -3.44 -4.27
N PHE A 38 -0.58 -2.11 -4.30
CA PHE A 38 0.34 -1.22 -3.61
C PHE A 38 -0.41 -0.06 -2.95
N SER A 39 -0.31 0.04 -1.62
CA SER A 39 -0.96 1.10 -0.83
C SER A 39 -0.04 1.51 0.32
N PRO A 40 0.99 2.34 0.08
CA PRO A 40 2.08 2.61 1.04
C PRO A 40 1.69 3.61 2.14
N VAL A 41 0.50 3.48 2.73
CA VAL A 41 0.11 4.32 3.87
C VAL A 41 0.81 3.79 5.11
N LYS A 42 1.62 4.64 5.76
CA LYS A 42 2.20 4.30 7.07
C LYS A 42 1.13 4.46 8.15
N LEU A 43 0.88 3.37 8.88
CA LEU A 43 -0.18 3.30 9.89
C LEU A 43 0.45 3.21 11.28
N PRO A 44 -0.13 3.86 12.30
CA PRO A 44 0.28 3.66 13.67
C PRO A 44 -0.21 2.29 14.17
N PRO A 45 0.52 1.64 15.11
CA PRO A 45 0.24 0.27 15.53
C PRO A 45 -1.12 0.09 16.21
N GLU A 46 -1.68 1.15 16.79
CA GLU A 46 -2.97 1.15 17.49
C GLU A 46 -4.19 1.33 16.58
N LEU A 47 -4.01 1.64 15.29
CA LEU A 47 -5.12 1.83 14.36
C LEU A 47 -5.59 0.49 13.80
N ASP A 48 -6.83 0.10 14.10
CA ASP A 48 -7.49 -1.03 13.46
C ASP A 48 -7.85 -0.67 12.01
N PHE A 49 -6.86 -0.79 11.13
CA PHE A 49 -6.99 -0.39 9.74
C PHE A 49 -7.96 -1.28 8.96
N PHE A 50 -8.03 -2.58 9.29
CA PHE A 50 -8.91 -3.51 8.60
C PHE A 50 -10.39 -3.20 8.85
N ALA A 51 -10.74 -2.76 10.06
CA ALA A 51 -12.10 -2.34 10.38
C ALA A 51 -12.55 -1.07 9.64
N LEU A 52 -11.62 -0.28 9.08
CA LEU A 52 -11.94 0.96 8.39
C LEU A 52 -12.35 0.76 6.93
N PHE A 53 -12.04 -0.37 6.31
CA PHE A 53 -12.42 -0.62 4.91
C PHE A 53 -13.94 -0.58 4.75
N HIS A 54 -14.44 0.46 4.06
CA HIS A 54 -15.88 0.73 3.89
C HIS A 54 -16.64 0.92 5.21
N GLY A 55 -15.93 1.23 6.31
CA GLY A 55 -16.50 1.48 7.61
C GLY A 55 -17.03 2.90 7.78
N VAL A 56 -17.69 3.16 8.90
CA VAL A 56 -18.04 4.53 9.30
C VAL A 56 -16.76 5.30 9.63
N ASP A 57 -16.67 6.54 9.14
CA ASP A 57 -15.51 7.42 9.33
C ASP A 57 -14.17 6.79 8.88
N GLU A 58 -14.17 6.07 7.76
CA GLU A 58 -12.95 5.59 7.10
C GLU A 58 -11.94 6.74 6.94
N ARG A 59 -10.70 6.51 7.42
CA ARG A 59 -9.68 7.55 7.48
C ARG A 59 -8.28 6.97 7.57
N ILE A 60 -7.30 7.82 7.30
CA ILE A 60 -5.87 7.52 7.47
C ILE A 60 -5.17 8.72 8.12
N PRO A 61 -4.01 8.50 8.76
CA PRO A 61 -3.18 9.61 9.25
C PRO A 61 -2.65 10.45 8.09
N ILE A 62 -2.68 11.78 8.22
CA ILE A 62 -2.16 12.71 7.22
C ILE A 62 -0.67 12.46 6.94
N ASP A 63 0.11 12.19 7.98
CA ASP A 63 1.54 11.92 7.81
C ASP A 63 1.80 10.54 7.16
N GLY A 64 0.89 9.58 7.38
CA GLY A 64 0.87 8.31 6.65
C GLY A 64 0.60 8.49 5.16
N LEU A 65 -0.32 9.38 4.79
CA LEU A 65 -0.56 9.75 3.40
C LEU A 65 0.66 10.42 2.76
N LYS A 66 1.27 11.41 3.45
CA LYS A 66 2.49 12.09 2.96
C LYS A 66 3.64 11.11 2.75
N PHE A 67 3.81 10.16 3.67
CA PHE A 67 4.79 9.09 3.53
C PHE A 67 4.53 8.28 2.27
N GLY A 68 3.29 7.80 2.07
CA GLY A 68 2.92 6.98 0.92
C GLY A 68 3.15 7.68 -0.43
N VAL A 69 2.83 8.97 -0.52
CA VAL A 69 3.10 9.76 -1.74
C VAL A 69 4.60 9.82 -2.05
N LYS A 70 5.46 10.02 -1.04
CA LYS A 70 6.92 10.05 -1.23
C LYS A 70 7.47 8.70 -1.70
N VAL A 71 7.01 7.61 -1.08
CA VAL A 71 7.42 6.25 -1.47
C VAL A 71 6.94 5.92 -2.89
N LEU A 72 5.69 6.24 -3.23
CA LEU A 72 5.16 6.02 -4.57
C LEU A 72 5.93 6.83 -5.63
N ASN A 73 6.21 8.11 -5.34
CA ASN A 73 7.00 8.95 -6.23
C ASN A 73 8.41 8.38 -6.46
N GLU A 74 9.11 7.98 -5.40
CA GLU A 74 10.41 7.32 -5.52
C GLU A 74 10.31 6.01 -6.32
N PHE A 75 9.26 5.22 -6.09
CA PHE A 75 9.06 3.97 -6.80
C PHE A 75 8.91 4.19 -8.31
N LEU A 76 8.17 5.22 -8.73
CA LEU A 76 7.92 5.47 -10.15
C LEU A 76 9.10 6.16 -10.86
N GLN A 77 9.90 6.95 -10.14
CA GLN A 77 10.95 7.76 -10.75
C GLN A 77 12.34 7.11 -10.68
N ASN A 78 12.62 6.27 -9.68
CA ASN A 78 13.98 5.85 -9.32
C ASN A 78 14.13 4.34 -9.03
N SER A 79 13.15 3.51 -9.39
CA SER A 79 13.19 2.05 -9.16
C SER A 79 13.52 1.23 -10.39
#